data_AF-A0A0X3S1X9-F1
#
_entry.id   AF-A0A0X3S1X9-F1
#
_cell.length_a   1.000
_cell.length_b   1.000
_cell.length_c   1.000
_cell.angle_alpha   90.00
_cell.angle_beta   90.00
_cell.angle_gamma   90.00
#
_symmetry.space_group_name_H-M   'P 1'
#
loop_
_entity.id
_entity.type
_entity.pdbx_description
1 polymer ?
#
loop_
_entity_poly.entity_id
_entity_poly.type
_entity_poly.pdbx_seq_one_letter_code
_entity_poly.pdbx_strand_id
1 'polypeptide(L)'
;MTRTVQTLPDTAAPPTPEPQARRNRRRVRLLLWALVVVLLAGLGWILVTGLLARAELVGSRNDLSSLRTGMTTPSDPAASAGHGTDRGELALQAARSAAEHAERAHRLTAGPAWYVAAHLPFVGGPFETVRGAAEVLDRLGGRVLPAALRTVDRVTADAGGSHINLAELRRAVPDLEEASQQAALARVEADRLPRRTWLHSVDHARGQLLAGLKRVAPVMENAAVGARLLPPMLGEGGPRRYLLVFQNPAEARGTGGMPGAYAVLTADKGRLALPQFGRDTDMATARPTIDMGAEFAAMYAQYDSVKTWPNSNMSPHFPYAARIWSAAWHAKSRQRVDGVLSLDPGALSALLAAVGPARLADGTSVTAANVVDLTERTNYAMYPDPVRRKAFLLDVARAAAGRLLTAAGDAQRRPALLRGLYEVLHSGQMTVWSAHADEQQELNARPVGGSVPQGPGAYAGLVINNAAGTKLDYYLDRSLEWSPGRCTADGREVTVKAVLTNRAPVTGLPLYVTDRLDKPAHGARRGDNRLLVSYFATAGAGLVEARLDGKAALSAQGTERGHPVYTFDVEVPRGTSRTLTLHLLEPPSDRAPTVLRQQLTRPLHVTVRQGPRCAAAGS
;
A
#
# COMPACT_ATOMS: atom_id res chain seq x y z
N MET A 1 -27.86 -114.65 1.65
CA MET A 1 -27.89 -113.73 0.50
C MET A 1 -27.83 -112.30 1.02
N THR A 2 -27.07 -111.43 0.33
CA THR A 2 -27.15 -109.95 0.37
C THR A 2 -26.76 -109.18 1.64
N ARG A 3 -25.69 -108.38 1.46
CA ARG A 3 -25.43 -106.99 1.89
C ARG A 3 -25.79 -106.49 3.31
N THR A 4 -24.73 -105.95 3.93
CA THR A 4 -24.67 -104.71 4.76
C THR A 4 -25.29 -104.75 6.16
N VAL A 5 -24.67 -103.95 7.06
CA VAL A 5 -25.11 -103.42 8.40
C VAL A 5 -23.96 -103.69 9.40
N GLN A 6 -23.12 -102.73 9.78
CA GLN A 6 -23.33 -101.52 10.59
C GLN A 6 -23.65 -101.85 12.06
N THR A 7 -22.71 -101.60 12.98
CA THR A 7 -22.95 -101.06 14.35
C THR A 7 -21.62 -100.76 15.08
N LEU A 8 -21.35 -99.46 15.25
CA LEU A 8 -20.68 -98.83 16.40
C LEU A 8 -21.59 -98.98 17.66
N PRO A 9 -21.25 -98.54 18.91
CA PRO A 9 -20.09 -97.76 19.38
C PRO A 9 -19.45 -98.24 20.71
N ASP A 10 -18.31 -97.67 21.06
CA ASP A 10 -17.84 -97.57 22.45
C ASP A 10 -17.83 -96.09 22.84
N THR A 11 -18.58 -95.74 23.89
CA THR A 11 -18.73 -94.38 24.41
C THR A 11 -17.48 -93.96 25.19
N ALA A 12 -16.65 -93.11 24.59
CA ALA A 12 -15.58 -92.39 25.29
C ALA A 12 -16.07 -91.03 25.81
N ALA A 13 -15.70 -90.74 27.05
CA ALA A 13 -15.99 -89.52 27.81
C ALA A 13 -15.53 -88.23 27.11
N PRO A 14 -16.17 -87.08 27.39
CA PRO A 14 -15.79 -85.81 26.77
C PRO A 14 -14.40 -85.36 27.28
N PRO A 15 -13.47 -84.97 26.40
CA PRO A 15 -12.25 -84.29 26.82
C PRO A 15 -12.58 -82.87 27.26
N THR A 16 -12.10 -82.51 28.45
CA THR A 16 -12.06 -81.13 28.98
C THR A 16 -11.31 -80.19 28.02
N PRO A 17 -11.76 -78.93 27.86
CA PRO A 17 -11.13 -77.98 26.93
C PRO A 17 -9.76 -77.50 27.43
N GLU A 18 -8.71 -77.77 26.66
CA GLU A 18 -7.37 -77.20 26.87
C GLU A 18 -7.23 -75.75 26.34
N PRO A 19 -6.27 -74.96 26.85
CA PRO A 19 -6.38 -73.51 27.00
C PRO A 19 -5.91 -72.71 25.77
N GLN A 20 -6.72 -72.64 24.71
CA GLN A 20 -6.44 -71.77 23.55
C GLN A 20 -6.44 -70.25 23.88
N ALA A 21 -7.07 -69.83 24.98
CA ALA A 21 -7.19 -68.41 25.36
C ALA A 21 -5.87 -67.74 25.79
N ARG A 22 -4.85 -68.49 26.25
CA ARG A 22 -3.58 -67.90 26.72
C ARG A 22 -2.61 -67.53 25.58
N ARG A 23 -2.64 -68.27 24.46
CA ARG A 23 -1.72 -68.06 23.33
C ARG A 23 -2.06 -66.81 22.49
N ASN A 24 -3.35 -66.47 22.38
CA ASN A 24 -3.80 -65.22 21.76
C ASN A 24 -3.46 -63.98 22.58
N ARG A 25 -3.53 -64.04 23.92
CA ARG A 25 -3.14 -62.90 24.79
C ARG A 25 -1.66 -62.52 24.66
N ARG A 26 -0.77 -63.48 24.44
CA ARG A 26 0.68 -63.22 24.26
C ARG A 26 0.98 -62.57 22.91
N ARG A 27 0.32 -63.01 21.83
CA ARG A 27 0.43 -62.41 20.49
C ARG A 27 -0.16 -61.00 20.46
N VAL A 28 -1.33 -60.78 21.07
CA VAL A 28 -1.93 -59.44 21.19
C VAL A 28 -1.04 -58.51 22.00
N ARG A 29 -0.43 -58.97 23.11
CA ARG A 29 0.55 -58.18 23.86
C ARG A 29 1.81 -57.84 23.05
N LEU A 30 2.33 -58.78 22.27
CA LEU A 30 3.48 -58.54 21.39
C LEU A 30 3.16 -57.54 20.27
N LEU A 31 1.97 -57.63 19.66
CA LEU A 31 1.50 -56.66 18.67
C LEU A 31 1.27 -55.28 19.28
N LEU A 32 0.73 -55.20 20.49
CA LEU A 32 0.59 -53.94 21.24
C LEU A 32 1.96 -53.34 21.57
N TRP A 33 2.94 -54.14 22.01
CA TRP A 33 4.30 -53.66 22.24
C TRP A 33 4.98 -53.20 20.96
N ALA A 34 4.83 -53.93 19.86
CA ALA A 34 5.34 -53.51 18.56
C ALA A 34 4.71 -52.18 18.10
N LEU A 35 3.39 -52.02 18.28
CA LEU A 35 2.69 -50.77 17.99
C LEU A 35 3.20 -49.61 18.85
N VAL A 36 3.40 -49.83 20.16
CA VAL A 36 3.98 -48.82 21.07
C VAL A 36 5.39 -48.42 20.65
N VAL A 37 6.24 -49.39 20.29
CA VAL A 37 7.61 -49.10 19.81
C VAL A 37 7.57 -48.30 18.51
N VAL A 38 6.69 -48.63 17.57
CA VAL A 38 6.52 -47.87 16.31
C VAL A 38 6.02 -46.44 16.59
N LEU A 39 5.08 -46.26 17.53
CA LEU A 39 4.60 -44.94 17.92
C LEU A 39 5.69 -44.10 18.62
N LEU A 40 6.48 -44.70 19.50
CA LEU A 40 7.61 -44.03 20.17
C LEU A 40 8.72 -43.69 19.18
N ALA A 41 9.04 -44.57 18.24
CA ALA A 41 9.97 -44.29 17.15
C ALA A 41 9.45 -43.17 16.25
N GLY A 42 8.15 -43.15 15.94
CA GLY A 42 7.50 -42.07 15.19
C GLY A 42 7.55 -40.72 15.94
N LEU A 43 7.27 -40.71 17.24
CA LEU A 43 7.38 -39.52 18.10
C LEU A 43 8.83 -39.02 18.21
N GLY A 44 9.79 -39.93 18.41
CA GLY A 44 11.22 -39.61 18.42
C GLY A 44 11.68 -39.05 17.07
N TRP A 45 11.23 -39.64 15.96
CA TRP A 45 11.51 -39.17 14.61
C TRP A 45 10.95 -37.76 14.38
N ILE A 46 9.70 -37.49 14.77
CA ILE A 46 9.07 -36.16 14.70
C ILE A 46 9.83 -35.15 15.55
N LEU A 47 10.26 -35.52 16.76
CA LEU A 47 11.04 -34.63 17.63
C LEU A 47 12.37 -34.23 16.99
N VAL A 48 13.14 -35.21 16.50
CA VAL A 48 14.44 -34.96 15.84
C VAL A 48 14.26 -34.14 14.57
N THR A 49 13.40 -34.59 13.66
CA THR A 49 13.15 -33.89 12.39
C THR A 49 12.51 -32.52 12.61
N GLY A 50 11.73 -32.33 13.67
CA GLY A 50 11.16 -31.03 14.04
C GLY A 50 12.19 -30.04 14.55
N LEU A 51 13.16 -30.50 15.35
CA LEU A 51 14.29 -29.68 15.79
C LEU A 51 15.20 -29.31 14.63
N LEU A 52 15.47 -30.25 13.71
CA LEU A 52 16.22 -29.98 12.49
C LEU A 52 15.49 -29.01 11.58
N ALA A 53 14.19 -29.21 11.32
CA ALA A 53 13.38 -28.31 10.51
C ALA A 53 13.34 -26.91 11.11
N ARG A 54 13.23 -26.80 12.46
CA ARG A 54 13.32 -25.51 13.14
C ARG A 54 14.67 -24.83 12.90
N ALA A 55 15.78 -25.56 12.99
CA ALA A 55 17.11 -25.00 12.76
C ALA A 55 17.25 -24.48 11.31
N GLU A 56 16.78 -25.25 10.33
CA GLU A 56 16.75 -24.86 8.93
C GLU A 56 15.89 -23.59 8.70
N LEU A 57 14.68 -23.53 9.27
CA LEU A 57 13.81 -22.35 9.17
C LEU A 57 14.42 -21.09 9.81
N VAL A 58 15.15 -21.26 10.91
CA VAL A 58 15.90 -20.15 11.53
C VAL A 58 17.06 -19.71 10.64
N GLY A 59 17.77 -20.65 10.01
CA GLY A 59 18.80 -20.36 9.00
C GLY A 59 18.24 -19.51 7.86
N SER A 60 17.16 -19.97 7.23
CA SER A 60 16.46 -19.23 6.17
C SER A 60 16.08 -17.81 6.58
N ARG A 61 15.52 -17.66 7.79
CA ARG A 61 15.17 -16.34 8.33
C ARG A 61 16.39 -15.44 8.51
N ASN A 62 17.49 -15.97 9.01
CA ASN A 62 18.72 -15.20 9.24
C ASN A 62 19.30 -14.72 7.91
N ASP A 63 19.36 -15.58 6.89
CA ASP A 63 19.84 -15.23 5.56
C ASP A 63 18.98 -14.13 4.91
N LEU A 64 17.66 -14.25 5.00
CA LEU A 64 16.74 -13.21 4.53
C LEU A 64 16.88 -11.90 5.30
N SER A 65 17.22 -11.96 6.60
CA SER A 65 17.45 -10.78 7.40
C SER A 65 18.75 -10.05 7.02
N SER A 66 19.81 -10.81 6.73
CA SER A 66 21.10 -10.30 6.22
C SER A 66 20.95 -9.68 4.84
N LEU A 67 20.15 -10.32 3.97
CA LEU A 67 19.79 -9.79 2.66
C LEU A 67 19.04 -8.46 2.78
N ARG A 68 18.07 -8.39 3.70
CA ARG A 68 17.33 -7.15 3.97
C ARG A 68 18.25 -6.04 4.45
N THR A 69 19.09 -6.29 5.46
CA THR A 69 20.01 -5.27 6.00
C THR A 69 20.98 -4.80 4.93
N GLY A 70 21.59 -5.73 4.18
CA GLY A 70 22.50 -5.42 3.08
C GLY A 70 21.90 -4.54 1.98
N MET A 71 20.59 -4.68 1.71
CA MET A 71 19.86 -3.84 0.75
C MET A 71 19.42 -2.48 1.31
N THR A 72 19.26 -2.35 2.63
CA THR A 72 18.76 -1.12 3.28
C THR A 72 19.86 -0.16 3.72
N THR A 73 21.09 -0.61 3.92
CA THR A 73 22.18 0.27 4.36
C THR A 73 22.63 1.17 3.21
N PRO A 74 22.51 2.51 3.32
CA PRO A 74 23.04 3.44 2.34
C PRO A 74 24.54 3.18 2.15
N SER A 75 24.98 2.96 0.92
CA SER A 75 26.40 2.88 0.61
C SER A 75 27.01 4.27 0.79
N ASP A 76 28.08 4.38 1.58
CA ASP A 76 28.92 5.57 1.53
C ASP A 76 29.53 5.67 0.12
N PRO A 77 29.32 6.76 -0.63
CA PRO A 77 29.80 6.88 -2.00
C PRO A 77 31.33 6.79 -2.13
N ALA A 78 32.08 7.04 -1.05
CA ALA A 78 33.52 6.88 -0.99
C ALA A 78 33.98 5.41 -0.86
N ALA A 79 33.12 4.51 -0.36
CA ALA A 79 33.43 3.09 -0.17
C ALA A 79 32.94 2.19 -1.33
N SER A 80 32.08 2.70 -2.21
CA SER A 80 31.39 1.92 -3.25
C SER A 80 31.99 2.04 -4.66
N ALA A 81 33.17 2.64 -4.82
CA ALA A 81 33.80 2.85 -6.14
C ALA A 81 34.31 1.56 -6.82
N GLY A 82 34.05 0.36 -6.27
CA GLY A 82 34.51 -0.91 -6.86
C GLY A 82 33.68 -2.18 -6.57
N HIS A 83 32.53 -2.12 -5.89
CA HIS A 83 31.85 -3.31 -5.32
C HIS A 83 30.38 -3.52 -5.75
N GLY A 84 29.94 -2.92 -6.86
CA GLY A 84 28.54 -3.01 -7.32
C GLY A 84 28.11 -4.43 -7.72
N THR A 85 29.01 -5.19 -8.35
CA THR A 85 28.81 -6.60 -8.73
C THR A 85 28.75 -7.53 -7.50
N ASP A 86 29.57 -7.26 -6.49
CA ASP A 86 29.69 -8.11 -5.30
C ASP A 86 28.39 -8.14 -4.49
N ARG A 87 27.65 -7.02 -4.43
CA ARG A 87 26.41 -6.91 -3.63
C ARG A 87 25.23 -7.67 -4.23
N GLY A 88 25.08 -7.63 -5.55
CA GLY A 88 24.03 -8.37 -6.26
C GLY A 88 24.27 -9.88 -6.15
N GLU A 89 25.52 -10.30 -6.29
CA GLU A 89 25.92 -11.69 -6.14
C GLU A 89 25.74 -12.19 -4.70
N LEU A 90 26.16 -11.41 -3.69
CA LEU A 90 25.91 -11.73 -2.28
C LEU A 90 24.41 -11.85 -1.94
N ALA A 91 23.58 -10.97 -2.52
CA ALA A 91 22.13 -11.06 -2.34
C ALA A 91 21.54 -12.32 -3.00
N LEU A 92 22.00 -12.68 -4.20
CA LEU A 92 21.62 -13.93 -4.86
C LEU A 92 22.06 -15.15 -4.06
N GLN A 93 23.27 -15.15 -3.50
CA GLN A 93 23.77 -16.23 -2.66
C GLN A 93 22.97 -16.38 -1.36
N ALA A 94 22.73 -15.29 -0.63
CA ALA A 94 21.91 -15.32 0.58
C ALA A 94 20.48 -15.81 0.31
N ALA A 95 19.91 -15.43 -0.83
CA ALA A 95 18.59 -15.91 -1.24
C ALA A 95 18.56 -17.39 -1.62
N ARG A 96 19.58 -17.88 -2.32
CA ARG A 96 19.73 -19.32 -2.62
C ARG A 96 19.88 -20.11 -1.33
N SER A 97 20.75 -19.68 -0.41
CA SER A 97 20.91 -20.29 0.91
C SER A 97 19.57 -20.32 1.68
N ALA A 98 18.84 -19.21 1.69
CA ALA A 98 17.54 -19.13 2.34
C ALA A 98 16.50 -20.09 1.72
N ALA A 99 16.52 -20.27 0.40
CA ALA A 99 15.66 -21.19 -0.31
C ALA A 99 16.01 -22.65 0.01
N GLU A 100 17.30 -23.00 0.00
CA GLU A 100 17.77 -24.35 0.33
C GLU A 100 17.42 -24.73 1.78
N HIS A 101 17.57 -23.80 2.73
CA HIS A 101 17.12 -23.98 4.10
C HIS A 101 15.61 -24.25 4.18
N ALA A 102 14.80 -23.51 3.42
CA ALA A 102 13.36 -23.71 3.39
C ALA A 102 12.97 -25.08 2.77
N GLU A 103 13.64 -25.48 1.69
CA GLU A 103 13.47 -26.79 1.05
C GLU A 103 13.80 -27.94 2.02
N ARG A 104 14.95 -27.85 2.72
CA ARG A 104 15.35 -28.86 3.73
C ARG A 104 14.33 -28.96 4.86
N ALA A 105 13.83 -27.84 5.37
CA ALA A 105 12.78 -27.83 6.38
C ALA A 105 11.47 -28.48 5.89
N HIS A 106 11.08 -28.22 4.64
CA HIS A 106 9.91 -28.86 4.03
C HIS A 106 10.10 -30.38 3.93
N ARG A 107 11.24 -30.84 3.42
CA ARG A 107 11.55 -32.27 3.31
C ARG A 107 11.56 -32.99 4.67
N LEU A 108 12.10 -32.36 5.72
CA LEU A 108 12.14 -32.91 7.07
C LEU A 108 10.74 -33.08 7.68
N THR A 109 9.75 -32.30 7.23
CA THR A 109 8.37 -32.30 7.75
C THR A 109 7.37 -33.00 6.82
N ALA A 110 7.76 -33.36 5.60
CA ALA A 110 6.86 -33.97 4.61
C ALA A 110 6.54 -35.46 4.88
N GLY A 111 7.37 -36.18 5.63
CA GLY A 111 7.31 -37.64 5.76
C GLY A 111 6.03 -38.23 6.40
N PRO A 112 5.87 -39.57 6.35
CA PRO A 112 4.64 -40.25 6.80
C PRO A 112 4.30 -40.03 8.28
N ALA A 113 5.31 -40.00 9.17
CA ALA A 113 5.10 -39.78 10.60
C ALA A 113 4.46 -38.41 10.86
N TRP A 114 4.95 -37.36 10.19
CA TRP A 114 4.39 -36.02 10.26
C TRP A 114 2.99 -35.94 9.64
N TYR A 115 2.76 -36.68 8.55
CA TYR A 115 1.45 -36.69 7.87
C TYR A 115 0.39 -37.25 8.81
N VAL A 116 0.66 -38.41 9.42
CA VAL A 116 -0.25 -39.04 10.38
C VAL A 116 -0.47 -38.12 11.59
N ALA A 117 0.61 -37.54 12.15
CA ALA A 117 0.49 -36.65 13.30
C ALA A 117 -0.36 -35.40 13.01
N ALA A 118 -0.26 -34.82 11.82
CA ALA A 118 -1.04 -33.65 11.40
C ALA A 118 -2.54 -33.94 11.27
N HIS A 119 -2.93 -35.18 10.95
CA HIS A 119 -4.35 -35.57 10.78
C HIS A 119 -5.01 -36.07 12.07
N LEU A 120 -4.28 -36.10 13.20
CA LEU A 120 -4.87 -36.49 14.48
C LEU A 120 -5.85 -35.40 14.96
N PRO A 121 -7.10 -35.75 15.28
CA PRO A 121 -8.06 -34.78 15.79
C PRO A 121 -7.57 -34.20 17.12
N PHE A 122 -7.85 -32.91 17.36
CA PHE A 122 -7.50 -32.13 18.56
C PHE A 122 -6.01 -31.84 18.79
N VAL A 123 -5.11 -32.81 18.51
CA VAL A 123 -3.67 -32.68 18.78
C VAL A 123 -2.82 -32.42 17.53
N GLY A 124 -3.36 -32.61 16.33
CA GLY A 124 -2.62 -32.51 15.07
C GLY A 124 -2.26 -31.09 14.60
N GLY A 125 -2.96 -30.08 15.12
CA GLY A 125 -2.87 -28.69 14.64
C GLY A 125 -1.45 -28.09 14.54
N PRO A 126 -0.56 -28.28 15.54
CA PRO A 126 0.83 -27.80 15.42
C PRO A 126 1.61 -28.49 14.29
N PHE A 127 1.42 -29.79 14.08
CA PHE A 127 2.13 -30.53 13.03
C PHE A 127 1.65 -30.12 11.64
N GLU A 128 0.34 -29.92 11.47
CA GLU A 128 -0.24 -29.35 10.25
C GLU A 128 0.34 -27.96 9.96
N THR A 129 0.37 -27.09 10.97
CA THR A 129 0.91 -25.74 10.83
C THR A 129 2.39 -25.73 10.47
N VAL A 130 3.21 -26.56 11.12
CA VAL A 130 4.66 -26.63 10.83
C VAL A 130 4.91 -27.14 9.41
N ARG A 131 4.23 -28.22 8.99
CA ARG A 131 4.32 -28.76 7.63
C ARG A 131 3.96 -27.71 6.58
N GLY A 132 2.79 -27.09 6.75
CA GLY A 132 2.30 -26.09 5.80
C GLY A 132 3.14 -24.83 5.79
N ALA A 133 3.68 -24.38 6.93
CA ALA A 133 4.59 -23.25 6.98
C ALA A 133 5.91 -23.54 6.25
N ALA A 134 6.46 -24.75 6.41
CA ALA A 134 7.67 -25.16 5.71
C ALA A 134 7.45 -25.26 4.19
N GLU A 135 6.32 -25.82 3.75
CA GLU A 135 5.93 -25.86 2.33
C GLU A 135 5.78 -24.46 1.72
N VAL A 136 5.10 -23.56 2.45
CA VAL A 136 4.92 -22.17 2.02
C VAL A 136 6.27 -21.46 1.87
N LEU A 137 7.19 -21.65 2.82
CA LEU A 137 8.52 -21.04 2.76
C LEU A 137 9.37 -21.62 1.63
N ASP A 138 9.32 -22.93 1.40
CA ASP A 138 10.00 -23.57 0.28
C ASP A 138 9.52 -22.99 -1.06
N ARG A 139 8.20 -22.87 -1.25
CA ARG A 139 7.62 -22.25 -2.45
C ARG A 139 8.07 -20.79 -2.65
N LEU A 140 8.12 -20.00 -1.57
CA LEU A 140 8.62 -18.62 -1.64
C LEU A 140 10.11 -18.59 -2.00
N GLY A 141 10.92 -19.46 -1.41
CA GLY A 141 12.36 -19.55 -1.65
C GLY A 141 12.69 -20.02 -3.05
N GLY A 142 11.97 -21.03 -3.56
CA GLY A 142 12.23 -21.63 -4.87
C GLY A 142 11.67 -20.84 -6.06
N ARG A 143 10.52 -20.15 -5.89
CA ARG A 143 9.81 -19.51 -7.02
C ARG A 143 9.75 -17.99 -6.94
N VAL A 144 9.49 -17.42 -5.76
CA VAL A 144 9.24 -15.97 -5.63
C VAL A 144 10.55 -15.19 -5.52
N LEU A 145 11.41 -15.59 -4.60
CA LEU A 145 12.65 -14.86 -4.32
C LEU A 145 13.63 -14.84 -5.51
N PRO A 146 13.87 -15.94 -6.24
CA PRO A 146 14.78 -15.93 -7.38
C PRO A 146 14.27 -15.05 -8.53
N ALA A 147 12.96 -15.06 -8.79
CA ALA A 147 12.34 -14.20 -9.80
C ALA A 147 12.50 -12.71 -9.45
N ALA A 148 12.27 -12.34 -8.19
CA ALA A 148 12.46 -10.97 -7.71
C ALA A 148 13.91 -10.50 -7.90
N LEU A 149 14.90 -11.33 -7.55
CA LEU A 149 16.32 -10.98 -7.64
C LEU A 149 16.81 -10.88 -9.09
N ARG A 150 16.43 -11.84 -9.95
CA ARG A 150 16.72 -11.75 -11.39
C ARG A 150 16.13 -10.48 -12.01
N THR A 151 14.93 -10.07 -11.58
CA THR A 151 14.31 -8.83 -12.04
C THR A 151 15.10 -7.61 -11.61
N VAL A 152 15.48 -7.53 -10.33
CA VAL A 152 16.30 -6.42 -9.83
C VAL A 152 17.61 -6.35 -10.60
N ASP A 153 18.30 -7.48 -10.78
CA ASP A 153 19.53 -7.56 -11.55
C ASP A 153 19.34 -7.05 -12.99
N ARG A 154 18.32 -7.55 -13.71
CA ARG A 154 17.97 -7.10 -15.07
C ARG A 154 17.65 -5.61 -15.19
N VAL A 155 16.90 -5.04 -14.24
CA VAL A 155 16.47 -3.63 -14.28
C VAL A 155 17.60 -2.68 -13.85
N THR A 156 18.52 -3.17 -13.03
CA THR A 156 19.66 -2.39 -12.51
C THR A 156 20.93 -2.57 -13.33
N ALA A 157 20.97 -3.60 -14.19
CA ALA A 157 22.04 -3.83 -15.15
C ALA A 157 22.32 -2.56 -15.96
N ASP A 158 23.59 -2.29 -16.23
CA ASP A 158 23.99 -1.14 -17.04
C ASP A 158 23.42 -1.31 -18.46
N ALA A 159 22.55 -0.39 -18.87
CA ALA A 159 21.97 -0.37 -20.21
C ALA A 159 22.95 0.24 -21.23
N GLY A 160 24.22 0.42 -20.88
CA GLY A 160 25.20 1.13 -21.71
C GLY A 160 24.86 2.61 -21.86
N GLY A 161 24.19 3.21 -20.87
CA GLY A 161 23.77 4.61 -20.89
C GLY A 161 22.68 5.00 -19.89
N SER A 162 22.21 6.25 -19.97
CA SER A 162 21.28 6.89 -19.03
C SER A 162 19.78 6.55 -19.22
N HIS A 163 19.46 5.37 -19.75
CA HIS A 163 18.09 4.98 -20.07
C HIS A 163 17.70 3.65 -19.40
N ILE A 164 16.43 3.50 -19.09
CA ILE A 164 15.87 2.28 -18.52
C ILE A 164 15.76 1.23 -19.64
N ASN A 165 16.31 0.03 -19.43
CA ASN A 165 16.24 -1.05 -20.41
C ASN A 165 14.84 -1.68 -20.43
N LEU A 166 13.97 -1.18 -21.31
CA LEU A 166 12.58 -1.62 -21.44
C LEU A 166 12.47 -3.09 -21.91
N ALA A 167 13.43 -3.56 -22.72
CA ALA A 167 13.44 -4.94 -23.20
C ALA A 167 13.68 -5.94 -22.07
N GLU A 168 14.59 -5.62 -21.13
CA GLU A 168 14.82 -6.42 -19.93
C GLU A 168 13.61 -6.42 -18.99
N LEU A 169 12.94 -5.27 -18.84
CA LEU A 169 11.72 -5.18 -18.05
C LEU A 169 10.60 -6.05 -18.64
N ARG A 170 10.44 -6.04 -19.97
CA ARG A 170 9.49 -6.90 -20.68
C ARG A 170 9.82 -8.39 -20.54
N ARG A 171 11.11 -8.76 -20.60
CA ARG A 171 11.57 -10.14 -20.38
C ARG A 171 11.30 -10.63 -18.96
N ALA A 172 11.23 -9.73 -17.98
CA ALA A 172 10.91 -10.07 -16.60
C ALA A 172 9.41 -10.29 -16.33
N VAL A 173 8.51 -9.93 -17.25
CA VAL A 173 7.05 -10.03 -17.04
C VAL A 173 6.61 -11.46 -16.67
N PRO A 174 6.96 -12.52 -17.41
CA PRO A 174 6.49 -13.88 -17.08
C PRO A 174 6.99 -14.36 -15.71
N ASP A 175 8.27 -14.10 -15.41
CA ASP A 175 8.88 -14.44 -14.11
C ASP A 175 8.15 -13.75 -12.94
N LEU A 176 7.79 -12.47 -13.10
CA LEU A 176 7.11 -11.69 -12.07
C LEU A 176 5.63 -12.08 -11.91
N GLU A 177 4.95 -12.43 -13.00
CA GLU A 177 3.57 -12.93 -12.96
C GLU A 177 3.49 -14.25 -12.23
N GLU A 178 4.39 -15.19 -12.53
CA GLU A 178 4.49 -16.45 -11.80
C GLU A 178 4.79 -16.19 -10.32
N ALA A 179 5.79 -15.37 -10.00
CA ALA A 179 6.13 -15.03 -8.62
C ALA A 179 4.96 -14.38 -7.86
N SER A 180 4.20 -13.49 -8.52
CA SER A 180 3.01 -12.88 -7.96
C SER A 180 1.92 -13.92 -7.64
N GLN A 181 1.63 -14.83 -8.57
CA GLN A 181 0.67 -15.91 -8.36
C GLN A 181 1.11 -16.85 -7.23
N GLN A 182 2.37 -17.25 -7.20
CA GLN A 182 2.92 -18.11 -6.14
C GLN A 182 2.87 -17.43 -4.77
N ALA A 183 3.17 -16.13 -4.68
CA ALA A 183 3.05 -15.37 -3.45
C ALA A 183 1.58 -15.23 -2.97
N ALA A 184 0.64 -15.06 -3.90
CA ALA A 184 -0.79 -15.02 -3.60
C ALA A 184 -1.31 -16.37 -3.08
N LEU A 185 -0.94 -17.48 -3.73
CA LEU A 185 -1.27 -18.84 -3.30
C LEU A 185 -0.68 -19.15 -1.92
N ALA A 186 0.60 -18.85 -1.71
CA ALA A 186 1.29 -19.00 -0.43
C ALA A 186 0.57 -18.26 0.71
N ARG A 187 0.07 -17.04 0.44
CA ARG A 187 -0.73 -16.27 1.41
C ARG A 187 -2.04 -16.98 1.77
N VAL A 188 -2.75 -17.53 0.79
CA VAL A 188 -4.02 -18.25 1.01
C VAL A 188 -3.78 -19.54 1.80
N GLU A 189 -2.75 -20.31 1.45
CA GLU A 189 -2.38 -21.53 2.16
C GLU A 189 -2.00 -21.23 3.61
N ALA A 190 -1.15 -20.22 3.84
CA ALA A 190 -0.76 -19.81 5.20
C ALA A 190 -1.97 -19.34 6.05
N ASP A 191 -2.97 -18.70 5.45
CA ASP A 191 -4.17 -18.29 6.19
C ASP A 191 -5.08 -19.47 6.56
N ARG A 192 -5.11 -20.52 5.73
CA ARG A 192 -5.87 -21.76 5.99
C ARG A 192 -5.30 -22.61 7.12
N LEU A 193 -4.00 -22.49 7.42
CA LEU A 193 -3.38 -23.22 8.53
C LEU A 193 -4.09 -22.93 9.87
N PRO A 194 -4.12 -23.89 10.82
CA PRO A 194 -4.73 -23.73 12.13
C PRO A 194 -4.31 -22.42 12.83
N ARG A 195 -5.30 -21.58 13.18
CA ARG A 195 -5.07 -20.25 13.79
C ARG A 195 -4.64 -20.33 15.25
N ARG A 196 -5.13 -21.33 15.97
CA ARG A 196 -4.87 -21.56 17.39
C ARG A 196 -4.66 -23.04 17.59
N THR A 197 -3.55 -23.40 18.23
CA THR A 197 -3.20 -24.77 18.55
C THR A 197 -2.83 -24.88 20.03
N TRP A 198 -2.53 -26.09 20.51
CA TRP A 198 -2.03 -26.27 21.87
C TRP A 198 -0.58 -25.78 22.04
N LEU A 199 0.13 -25.43 20.96
CA LEU A 199 1.52 -24.98 20.98
C LEU A 199 1.63 -23.53 20.49
N HIS A 200 1.59 -22.58 21.43
CA HIS A 200 1.57 -21.14 21.13
C HIS A 200 2.77 -20.62 20.31
N SER A 201 3.94 -21.26 20.41
CA SER A 201 5.12 -20.89 19.62
C SER A 201 4.90 -21.09 18.11
N VAL A 202 4.12 -22.12 17.73
CA VAL A 202 3.74 -22.40 16.35
C VAL A 202 2.70 -21.40 15.85
N ASP A 203 1.71 -21.07 16.68
CA ASP A 203 0.70 -20.05 16.37
C ASP A 203 1.35 -18.68 16.09
N HIS A 204 2.33 -18.30 16.93
CA HIS A 204 3.10 -17.07 16.76
C HIS A 204 3.94 -17.09 15.48
N ALA A 205 4.63 -18.20 15.18
CA ALA A 205 5.41 -18.35 13.95
C ALA A 205 4.54 -18.25 12.69
N ARG A 206 3.36 -18.91 12.69
CA ARG A 206 2.35 -18.77 11.64
C ARG A 206 1.91 -17.31 11.48
N GLY A 207 1.65 -16.61 12.59
CA GLY A 207 1.31 -15.19 12.58
C GLY A 207 2.38 -14.33 11.91
N GLN A 208 3.66 -14.59 12.20
CA GLN A 208 4.79 -13.89 11.57
C GLN A 208 4.91 -14.19 10.07
N LEU A 209 4.76 -15.45 9.67
CA LEU A 209 4.75 -15.87 8.27
C LEU A 209 3.63 -15.16 7.50
N LEU A 210 2.40 -15.22 8.02
CA LEU A 210 1.25 -14.58 7.39
C LEU A 210 1.41 -13.05 7.32
N ALA A 211 1.99 -12.42 8.35
CA ALA A 211 2.31 -11.00 8.31
C ALA A 211 3.38 -10.67 7.26
N GLY A 212 4.38 -11.54 7.05
CA GLY A 212 5.37 -11.43 5.98
C GLY A 212 4.73 -11.54 4.59
N LEU A 213 3.90 -12.56 4.37
CA LEU A 213 3.19 -12.78 3.11
C LEU A 213 2.22 -11.63 2.76
N LYS A 214 1.56 -11.05 3.77
CA LYS A 214 0.72 -9.86 3.60
C LYS A 214 1.50 -8.63 3.11
N ARG A 215 2.83 -8.61 3.28
CA ARG A 215 3.73 -7.57 2.72
C ARG A 215 4.29 -7.95 1.36
N VAL A 216 4.72 -9.20 1.18
CA VAL A 216 5.40 -9.65 -0.06
C VAL A 216 4.43 -9.79 -1.24
N ALA A 217 3.26 -10.38 -1.04
CA ALA A 217 2.33 -10.63 -2.15
C ALA A 217 1.91 -9.35 -2.90
N PRO A 218 1.54 -8.24 -2.23
CA PRO A 218 1.25 -6.98 -2.92
C PRO A 218 2.46 -6.37 -3.64
N VAL A 219 3.68 -6.55 -3.12
CA VAL A 219 4.91 -6.07 -3.78
C VAL A 219 5.10 -6.81 -5.10
N MET A 220 4.97 -8.14 -5.11
CA MET A 220 5.12 -8.97 -6.31
C MET A 220 4.02 -8.70 -7.34
N GLU A 221 2.78 -8.53 -6.89
CA GLU A 221 1.68 -8.10 -7.76
C GLU A 221 1.96 -6.75 -8.42
N ASN A 222 2.36 -5.74 -7.64
CA ASN A 222 2.68 -4.41 -8.18
C ASN A 222 3.92 -4.45 -9.09
N ALA A 223 4.90 -5.30 -8.82
CA ALA A 223 6.06 -5.48 -9.67
C ALA A 223 5.69 -6.09 -11.03
N ALA A 224 4.88 -7.15 -11.05
CA ALA A 224 4.38 -7.76 -12.28
C ALA A 224 3.59 -6.76 -13.13
N VAL A 225 2.71 -5.99 -12.50
CA VAL A 225 1.94 -4.93 -13.16
C VAL A 225 2.85 -3.83 -13.69
N GLY A 226 3.79 -3.36 -12.88
CA GLY A 226 4.76 -2.33 -13.27
C GLY A 226 5.58 -2.78 -14.48
N ALA A 227 6.01 -4.05 -14.52
CA ALA A 227 6.75 -4.59 -15.65
C ALA A 227 5.93 -4.62 -16.95
N ARG A 228 4.59 -4.74 -16.87
CA ARG A 228 3.70 -4.62 -18.04
C ARG A 228 3.43 -3.18 -18.45
N LEU A 229 3.18 -2.29 -17.48
CA LEU A 229 2.76 -0.91 -17.75
C LEU A 229 3.92 0.03 -18.09
N LEU A 230 5.08 -0.14 -17.45
CA LEU A 230 6.19 0.78 -17.60
C LEU A 230 6.77 0.81 -19.03
N PRO A 231 6.97 -0.30 -19.76
CA PRO A 231 7.50 -0.22 -21.13
C PRO A 231 6.71 0.70 -22.08
N PRO A 232 5.38 0.54 -22.27
CA PRO A 232 4.62 1.47 -23.13
C PRO A 232 4.57 2.89 -22.57
N MET A 233 4.50 3.07 -21.24
CA MET A 233 4.52 4.39 -20.60
C MET A 233 5.89 5.09 -20.72
N LEU A 234 6.98 4.33 -20.80
CA LEU A 234 8.33 4.86 -20.97
C LEU A 234 8.73 5.01 -22.45
N GLY A 235 7.76 4.87 -23.35
CA GLY A 235 7.91 5.15 -24.77
C GLY A 235 8.57 4.02 -25.57
N GLU A 236 8.32 2.75 -25.23
CA GLU A 236 8.74 1.60 -26.04
C GLU A 236 8.19 1.69 -27.47
N GLY A 237 6.92 2.07 -27.62
CA GLY A 237 6.25 2.23 -28.92
C GLY A 237 6.41 3.61 -29.57
N GLY A 238 7.12 4.55 -28.93
CA GLY A 238 7.31 5.92 -29.39
C GLY A 238 7.28 6.95 -28.26
N PRO A 239 7.68 8.22 -28.51
CA PRO A 239 7.77 9.24 -27.48
C PRO A 239 6.45 9.50 -26.76
N ARG A 240 6.47 9.44 -25.43
CA ARG A 240 5.36 9.78 -24.53
C ARG A 240 5.60 11.10 -23.83
N ARG A 241 4.54 11.85 -23.56
CA ARG A 241 4.58 13.12 -22.83
C ARG A 241 3.65 13.11 -21.64
N TYR A 242 4.15 13.55 -20.50
CA TYR A 242 3.39 13.63 -19.27
C TYR A 242 3.41 15.04 -18.70
N LEU A 243 2.27 15.48 -18.17
CA LEU A 243 2.23 16.67 -17.32
C LEU A 243 2.51 16.24 -15.88
N LEU A 244 3.62 16.69 -15.32
CA LEU A 244 3.95 16.50 -13.91
C LEU A 244 3.50 17.72 -13.12
N VAL A 245 2.53 17.57 -12.22
CA VAL A 245 1.97 18.66 -11.42
C VAL A 245 2.49 18.61 -9.99
N PHE A 246 3.08 19.71 -9.53
CA PHE A 246 3.59 19.87 -8.17
C PHE A 246 2.51 20.50 -7.28
N GLN A 247 2.06 19.74 -6.28
CA GLN A 247 1.03 20.19 -5.35
C GLN A 247 1.66 20.88 -4.13
N ASN A 248 1.02 21.94 -3.63
CA ASN A 248 1.38 22.69 -2.42
C ASN A 248 0.42 22.28 -1.28
N PRO A 249 0.77 21.29 -0.44
CA PRO A 249 -0.10 20.81 0.64
C PRO A 249 -0.33 21.81 1.78
N ALA A 250 0.39 22.94 1.84
CA ALA A 250 0.04 24.06 2.72
C ALA A 250 -1.29 24.75 2.33
N GLU A 251 -1.82 24.44 1.14
CA GLU A 251 -3.15 24.82 0.65
C GLU A 251 -3.91 23.56 0.25
N ALA A 252 -4.67 22.99 1.18
CA ALA A 252 -5.34 21.71 1.01
C ALA A 252 -6.31 21.72 -0.18
N ARG A 253 -6.23 20.65 -0.98
CA ARG A 253 -7.14 20.31 -2.07
C ARG A 253 -7.45 18.81 -2.04
N GLY A 254 -8.54 18.37 -2.65
CA GLY A 254 -8.96 16.97 -2.66
C GLY A 254 -7.83 15.95 -2.90
N THR A 255 -6.98 16.17 -3.90
CA THR A 255 -5.87 15.26 -4.25
C THR A 255 -4.60 15.44 -3.39
N GLY A 256 -4.64 16.33 -2.39
CA GLY A 256 -3.52 16.71 -1.56
C GLY A 256 -3.42 18.23 -1.43
N GLY A 257 -2.63 18.88 -2.28
CA GLY A 257 -2.37 20.32 -2.24
C GLY A 257 -2.78 21.05 -3.51
N MET A 258 -2.83 22.38 -3.45
CA MET A 258 -3.10 23.22 -4.62
C MET A 258 -2.01 23.05 -5.71
N PRO A 259 -2.36 22.94 -7.00
CA PRO A 259 -1.37 22.78 -8.08
C PRO A 259 -0.57 24.08 -8.28
N GLY A 260 0.61 24.19 -7.67
CA GLY A 260 1.42 25.42 -7.62
C GLY A 260 2.43 25.57 -8.76
N ALA A 261 2.88 24.46 -9.33
CA ALA A 261 3.81 24.44 -10.45
C ALA A 261 3.64 23.16 -11.28
N TYR A 262 4.29 23.11 -12.44
CA TYR A 262 4.30 21.91 -13.27
C TYR A 262 5.62 21.75 -14.03
N ALA A 263 5.83 20.55 -14.57
CA ALA A 263 6.83 20.26 -15.57
C ALA A 263 6.23 19.38 -16.68
N VAL A 264 6.86 19.39 -17.85
CA VAL A 264 6.58 18.42 -18.91
C VAL A 264 7.66 17.36 -18.86
N LEU A 265 7.27 16.11 -18.60
CA LEU A 265 8.14 14.94 -18.65
C LEU A 265 7.99 14.28 -20.02
N THR A 266 9.09 13.97 -20.67
CA THR A 266 9.10 13.17 -21.91
C THR A 266 9.79 11.85 -21.65
N ALA A 267 9.22 10.77 -22.16
CA ALA A 267 9.83 9.44 -22.14
C ALA A 267 9.94 8.91 -23.58
N ASP A 268 11.14 8.54 -24.00
CA ASP A 268 11.39 7.97 -25.33
C ASP A 268 12.39 6.81 -25.20
N LYS A 269 11.94 5.59 -25.50
CA LYS A 269 12.74 4.36 -25.37
C LYS A 269 13.45 4.25 -24.01
N GLY A 270 12.75 4.59 -22.93
CA GLY A 270 13.27 4.54 -21.56
C GLY A 270 14.17 5.71 -21.16
N ARG A 271 14.39 6.70 -22.05
CA ARG A 271 15.08 7.95 -21.73
C ARG A 271 14.09 8.97 -21.20
N LEU A 272 14.32 9.46 -19.99
CA LEU A 272 13.51 10.47 -19.34
C LEU A 272 14.15 11.85 -19.47
N ALA A 273 13.35 12.88 -19.75
CA ALA A 273 13.78 14.27 -19.73
C ALA A 273 12.65 15.19 -19.25
N LEU A 274 13.02 16.30 -18.61
CA LEU A 274 12.10 17.33 -18.16
C LEU A 274 12.42 18.66 -18.89
N PRO A 275 12.09 18.77 -20.19
CA PRO A 275 12.48 19.91 -21.01
C PRO A 275 11.83 21.23 -20.59
N GLN A 276 10.71 21.18 -19.86
CA GLN A 276 9.94 22.37 -19.52
C GLN A 276 9.47 22.35 -18.08
N PHE A 277 9.57 23.51 -17.43
CA PHE A 277 8.99 23.81 -16.12
C PHE A 277 8.14 25.07 -16.24
N GLY A 278 7.07 25.16 -15.45
CA GLY A 278 6.19 26.32 -15.43
C GLY A 278 5.49 26.50 -14.08
N ARG A 279 4.88 27.67 -13.92
CA ARG A 279 4.16 28.08 -12.70
C ARG A 279 2.66 27.96 -12.92
N ASP A 280 1.91 27.83 -11.85
CA ASP A 280 0.44 27.98 -11.82
C ASP A 280 -0.07 29.21 -12.62
N THR A 281 0.61 30.35 -12.56
CA THR A 281 0.22 31.58 -13.27
C THR A 281 0.26 31.44 -14.79
N ASP A 282 1.08 30.53 -15.31
CA ASP A 282 1.17 30.28 -16.75
C ASP A 282 -0.12 29.61 -17.28
N MET A 283 -0.90 28.98 -16.39
CA MET A 283 -2.20 28.36 -16.63
C MET A 283 -3.39 29.27 -16.33
N ALA A 284 -3.17 30.48 -15.83
CA ALA A 284 -4.26 31.38 -15.39
C ALA A 284 -5.23 31.76 -16.51
N THR A 285 -4.80 31.69 -17.77
CA THR A 285 -5.63 31.96 -18.97
C THR A 285 -6.13 30.69 -19.67
N ALA A 286 -5.75 29.49 -19.19
CA ALA A 286 -6.27 28.25 -19.73
C ALA A 286 -7.77 28.14 -19.41
N ARG A 287 -8.59 27.91 -20.44
CA ARG A 287 -10.04 27.73 -20.31
C ARG A 287 -10.45 26.44 -21.02
N PRO A 288 -10.18 25.27 -20.40
CA PRO A 288 -10.59 24.01 -20.99
C PRO A 288 -12.12 23.86 -21.01
N THR A 289 -12.60 23.15 -22.02
CA THR A 289 -14.00 22.73 -22.12
C THR A 289 -14.03 21.22 -22.04
N ILE A 290 -14.38 20.69 -20.87
CA ILE A 290 -14.48 19.26 -20.61
C ILE A 290 -15.68 19.00 -19.71
N ASP A 291 -16.47 17.99 -20.07
CA ASP A 291 -17.55 17.49 -19.21
C ASP A 291 -17.02 16.40 -18.27
N MET A 292 -17.26 16.62 -16.98
CA MET A 292 -16.87 15.73 -15.90
C MET A 292 -18.06 14.93 -15.33
N GLY A 293 -19.27 15.16 -15.88
CA GLY A 293 -20.51 14.52 -15.47
C GLY A 293 -21.26 15.31 -14.39
N ALA A 294 -22.52 14.90 -14.18
CA ALA A 294 -23.45 15.60 -13.30
C ALA A 294 -23.01 15.63 -11.83
N GLU A 295 -22.48 14.52 -11.30
CA GLU A 295 -21.97 14.45 -9.91
C GLU A 295 -20.86 15.49 -9.66
N PHE A 296 -19.87 15.56 -10.56
CA PHE A 296 -18.79 16.53 -10.46
C PHE A 296 -19.33 17.97 -10.58
N ALA A 297 -20.22 18.23 -11.55
CA ALA A 297 -20.79 19.55 -11.75
C ALA A 297 -21.57 20.03 -10.53
N ALA A 298 -22.40 19.17 -9.93
CA ALA A 298 -23.18 19.48 -8.74
C ALA A 298 -22.29 19.83 -7.53
N MET A 299 -21.15 19.14 -7.39
CA MET A 299 -20.23 19.36 -6.27
C MET A 299 -19.31 20.58 -6.48
N TYR A 300 -18.78 20.78 -7.69
CA TYR A 300 -17.61 21.63 -7.90
C TYR A 300 -17.79 22.78 -8.90
N ALA A 301 -18.90 22.86 -9.64
CA ALA A 301 -19.11 23.95 -10.60
C ALA A 301 -19.13 25.34 -9.93
N GLN A 302 -19.63 25.43 -8.69
CA GLN A 302 -19.64 26.67 -7.90
C GLN A 302 -18.23 27.25 -7.63
N TYR A 303 -17.18 26.41 -7.71
CA TYR A 303 -15.78 26.82 -7.52
C TYR A 303 -15.02 27.01 -8.83
N ASP A 304 -15.73 26.92 -9.96
CA ASP A 304 -15.18 26.95 -11.31
C ASP A 304 -14.01 25.96 -11.51
N SER A 305 -14.10 24.78 -10.88
CA SER A 305 -13.01 23.81 -10.81
C SER A 305 -12.49 23.35 -12.18
N VAL A 306 -13.29 23.39 -13.24
CA VAL A 306 -12.80 23.05 -14.59
C VAL A 306 -11.87 24.13 -15.16
N LYS A 307 -12.16 25.42 -14.91
CA LYS A 307 -11.48 26.53 -15.59
C LYS A 307 -10.50 27.29 -14.71
N THR A 308 -10.61 27.15 -13.39
CA THR A 308 -9.74 27.79 -12.41
C THR A 308 -8.68 26.81 -11.93
N TRP A 309 -7.46 26.96 -12.44
CA TRP A 309 -6.33 26.06 -12.17
C TRP A 309 -6.10 25.78 -10.67
N PRO A 310 -6.06 26.78 -9.76
CA PRO A 310 -5.95 26.51 -8.31
C PRO A 310 -7.07 25.65 -7.70
N ASN A 311 -8.24 25.57 -8.32
CA ASN A 311 -9.41 24.84 -7.82
C ASN A 311 -9.67 23.54 -8.60
N SER A 312 -8.77 23.17 -9.51
CA SER A 312 -9.01 22.06 -10.46
C SER A 312 -8.88 20.66 -9.88
N ASN A 313 -8.42 20.55 -8.64
CA ASN A 313 -8.25 19.29 -7.91
C ASN A 313 -8.99 19.27 -6.58
N MET A 314 -10.15 19.95 -6.50
CA MET A 314 -11.02 19.96 -5.31
C MET A 314 -11.57 18.57 -4.95
N SER A 315 -11.82 17.74 -5.97
CA SER A 315 -12.20 16.33 -5.79
C SER A 315 -10.98 15.50 -5.38
N PRO A 316 -11.13 14.55 -4.44
CA PRO A 316 -10.07 13.59 -4.11
C PRO A 316 -9.88 12.50 -5.18
N HIS A 317 -10.80 12.36 -6.14
CA HIS A 317 -10.65 11.42 -7.24
C HIS A 317 -9.65 11.97 -8.26
N PHE A 318 -8.38 11.55 -8.13
CA PHE A 318 -7.26 12.05 -8.93
C PHE A 318 -7.50 12.05 -10.45
N PRO A 319 -8.15 11.04 -11.07
CA PRO A 319 -8.46 11.10 -12.50
C PRO A 319 -9.27 12.31 -12.94
N TYR A 320 -10.07 12.92 -12.06
CA TYR A 320 -10.75 14.19 -12.39
C TYR A 320 -9.76 15.33 -12.53
N ALA A 321 -8.88 15.53 -11.54
CA ALA A 321 -7.84 16.54 -11.59
C ALA A 321 -6.93 16.34 -12.82
N ALA A 322 -6.48 15.11 -13.06
CA ALA A 322 -5.63 14.77 -14.20
C ALA A 322 -6.28 15.10 -15.56
N ARG A 323 -7.57 14.76 -15.75
CA ARG A 323 -8.31 15.11 -16.98
C ARG A 323 -8.45 16.62 -17.15
N ILE A 324 -8.74 17.35 -16.09
CA ILE A 324 -8.83 18.82 -16.13
C ILE A 324 -7.47 19.43 -16.46
N TRP A 325 -6.40 18.99 -15.81
CA TRP A 325 -5.04 19.49 -16.08
C TRP A 325 -4.54 19.17 -17.49
N SER A 326 -4.82 17.97 -17.99
CA SER A 326 -4.55 17.57 -19.39
C SER A 326 -5.30 18.48 -20.38
N ALA A 327 -6.58 18.74 -20.14
CA ALA A 327 -7.38 19.63 -20.97
C ALA A 327 -6.90 21.09 -20.90
N ALA A 328 -6.54 21.58 -19.71
CA ALA A 328 -6.00 22.92 -19.50
C ALA A 328 -4.65 23.08 -20.23
N TRP A 329 -3.78 22.08 -20.15
CA TRP A 329 -2.52 22.04 -20.88
C TRP A 329 -2.76 22.11 -22.39
N HIS A 330 -3.68 21.31 -22.93
CA HIS A 330 -4.02 21.34 -24.35
C HIS A 330 -4.59 22.71 -24.77
N ALA A 331 -5.45 23.31 -23.96
CA ALA A 331 -6.00 24.64 -24.23
C ALA A 331 -4.90 25.72 -24.28
N LYS A 332 -3.89 25.62 -23.40
CA LYS A 332 -2.78 26.57 -23.29
C LYS A 332 -1.69 26.38 -24.36
N SER A 333 -1.27 25.13 -24.59
CA SER A 333 -0.08 24.80 -25.38
C SER A 333 -0.39 24.26 -26.78
N ARG A 334 -1.64 23.86 -27.05
CA ARG A 334 -2.06 23.06 -28.22
C ARG A 334 -1.39 21.69 -28.32
N GLN A 335 -0.74 21.23 -27.25
CA GLN A 335 -0.09 19.92 -27.17
C GLN A 335 -0.91 18.97 -26.31
N ARG A 336 -0.91 17.69 -26.66
CA ARG A 336 -1.51 16.63 -25.84
C ARG A 336 -0.46 15.99 -24.93
N VAL A 337 -0.94 15.36 -23.87
CA VAL A 337 -0.14 14.52 -22.98
C VAL A 337 -0.76 13.12 -22.94
N ASP A 338 0.09 12.10 -22.83
CA ASP A 338 -0.24 10.70 -22.65
C ASP A 338 -0.65 10.38 -21.20
N GLY A 339 -0.33 11.27 -20.27
CA GLY A 339 -0.73 11.10 -18.89
C GLY A 339 -0.39 12.30 -18.01
N VAL A 340 -0.77 12.18 -16.75
CA VAL A 340 -0.56 13.21 -15.74
C VAL A 340 -0.07 12.54 -14.47
N LEU A 341 1.01 13.07 -13.92
CA LEU A 341 1.58 12.64 -12.65
C LEU A 341 1.44 13.78 -11.65
N SER A 342 1.26 13.46 -10.38
CA SER A 342 1.33 14.49 -9.35
C SER A 342 2.15 14.03 -8.16
N LEU A 343 2.85 14.98 -7.56
CA LEU A 343 3.63 14.78 -6.34
C LEU A 343 3.68 16.07 -5.52
N ASP A 344 3.96 15.93 -4.24
CA ASP A 344 4.15 17.03 -3.30
C ASP A 344 5.58 17.00 -2.71
N PRO A 345 5.96 17.99 -1.87
CA PRO A 345 7.28 17.99 -1.23
C PRO A 345 7.55 16.79 -0.30
N GLY A 346 6.51 16.13 0.21
CA GLY A 346 6.64 14.90 0.99
C GLY A 346 7.13 13.74 0.14
N ALA A 347 6.55 13.56 -1.05
CA ALA A 347 7.05 12.62 -2.05
C ALA A 347 8.50 12.94 -2.45
N LEU A 348 8.80 14.22 -2.69
CA LEU A 348 10.16 14.65 -3.03
C LEU A 348 11.15 14.39 -1.89
N SER A 349 10.75 14.57 -0.63
CA SER A 349 11.56 14.23 0.54
C SER A 349 11.95 12.74 0.54
N ALA A 350 10.98 11.84 0.34
CA ALA A 350 11.24 10.40 0.28
C ALA A 350 12.17 10.02 -0.88
N LEU A 351 11.98 10.62 -2.06
CA LEU A 351 12.88 10.39 -3.21
C LEU A 351 14.30 10.89 -2.94
N LEU A 352 14.46 12.08 -2.35
CA LEU A 352 15.77 12.63 -1.96
C LEU A 352 16.41 11.85 -0.81
N ALA A 353 15.64 11.16 0.04
CA ALA A 353 16.21 10.26 1.04
C ALA A 353 16.90 9.05 0.39
N ALA A 354 16.34 8.56 -0.74
CA ALA A 354 16.89 7.44 -1.48
C ALA A 354 18.13 7.83 -2.31
N VAL A 355 18.12 9.00 -2.94
CA VAL A 355 19.21 9.42 -3.84
C VAL A 355 20.16 10.43 -3.20
N GLY A 356 19.89 10.95 -2.02
CA GLY A 356 20.68 12.02 -1.42
C GLY A 356 20.35 13.42 -1.99
N PRO A 357 21.02 14.46 -1.48
CA PRO A 357 20.58 15.84 -1.65
C PRO A 357 20.79 16.38 -3.06
N ALA A 358 19.94 17.33 -3.45
CA ALA A 358 20.14 18.19 -4.61
C ALA A 358 20.80 19.51 -4.18
N ARG A 359 21.35 20.25 -5.15
CA ARG A 359 21.98 21.56 -4.92
C ARG A 359 21.45 22.58 -5.93
N LEU A 360 21.15 23.77 -5.43
CA LEU A 360 20.83 24.94 -6.25
C LEU A 360 22.12 25.60 -6.76
N ALA A 361 21.97 26.49 -7.75
CA ALA A 361 23.10 27.21 -8.35
C ALA A 361 23.83 28.12 -7.34
N ASP A 362 23.12 28.62 -6.32
CA ASP A 362 23.66 29.43 -5.23
C ASP A 362 24.34 28.58 -4.12
N GLY A 363 24.39 27.26 -4.28
CA GLY A 363 24.98 26.33 -3.31
C GLY A 363 24.01 25.84 -2.22
N THR A 364 22.78 26.35 -2.15
CA THR A 364 21.77 25.89 -1.19
C THR A 364 21.48 24.41 -1.40
N SER A 365 21.55 23.63 -0.32
CA SER A 365 21.26 22.19 -0.36
C SER A 365 19.78 21.92 -0.12
N VAL A 366 19.17 21.15 -1.03
CA VAL A 366 17.81 20.62 -0.92
C VAL A 366 17.92 19.15 -0.50
N THR A 367 17.43 18.83 0.69
CA THR A 367 17.61 17.53 1.33
C THR A 367 16.26 16.93 1.70
N ALA A 368 16.23 15.62 1.97
CA ALA A 368 15.03 14.97 2.50
C ALA A 368 14.52 15.64 3.79
N ALA A 369 15.43 16.09 4.64
CA ALA A 369 15.11 16.69 5.93
C ALA A 369 14.56 18.12 5.84
N ASN A 370 14.88 18.87 4.79
CA ASN A 370 14.51 20.28 4.69
C ASN A 370 13.50 20.60 3.59
N VAL A 371 13.31 19.74 2.57
CA VAL A 371 12.58 20.13 1.36
C VAL A 371 11.12 20.50 1.63
N VAL A 372 10.46 19.81 2.55
CA VAL A 372 9.08 20.14 2.98
C VAL A 372 9.05 21.53 3.61
N ASP A 373 9.79 21.75 4.69
CA ASP A 373 9.86 23.06 5.36
C ASP A 373 10.31 24.18 4.41
N LEU A 374 11.28 23.92 3.54
CA LEU A 374 11.83 24.89 2.60
C LEU A 374 10.75 25.38 1.63
N THR A 375 10.00 24.45 1.04
CA THR A 375 9.00 24.72 -0.01
C THR A 375 7.62 25.11 0.52
N GLU A 376 7.29 24.71 1.74
CA GLU A 376 5.94 24.90 2.30
C GLU A 376 5.88 25.94 3.43
N ARG A 377 7.03 26.39 3.95
CA ARG A 377 7.07 27.38 5.05
C ARG A 377 8.15 28.45 4.89
N THR A 378 9.41 28.04 4.81
CA THR A 378 10.57 28.94 4.91
C THR A 378 10.63 29.94 3.75
N ASN A 379 10.32 29.52 2.53
CA ASN A 379 10.32 30.39 1.36
C ASN A 379 9.39 31.61 1.46
N TYR A 380 8.27 31.52 2.20
CA TYR A 380 7.36 32.65 2.39
C TYR A 380 7.99 33.77 3.21
N ALA A 381 8.88 33.43 4.14
CA ALA A 381 9.64 34.41 4.92
C ALA A 381 10.88 34.91 4.15
N MET A 382 11.58 34.03 3.42
CA MET A 382 12.78 34.39 2.66
C MET A 382 12.46 35.31 1.47
N TYR A 383 11.34 35.07 0.78
CA TYR A 383 10.98 35.77 -0.45
C TYR A 383 9.56 36.35 -0.34
N PRO A 384 9.41 37.58 0.23
CA PRO A 384 8.11 38.26 0.29
C PRO A 384 7.51 38.50 -1.10
N ASP A 385 8.35 38.87 -2.07
CA ASP A 385 7.98 39.03 -3.48
C ASP A 385 7.52 37.68 -4.08
N PRO A 386 6.25 37.55 -4.51
CA PRO A 386 5.72 36.32 -5.09
C PRO A 386 6.46 35.87 -6.36
N VAL A 387 6.98 36.81 -7.15
CA VAL A 387 7.66 36.47 -8.42
C VAL A 387 8.99 35.76 -8.14
N ARG A 388 9.84 36.35 -7.28
CA ARG A 388 11.09 35.71 -6.81
C ARG A 388 10.83 34.39 -6.09
N ARG A 389 9.81 34.32 -5.22
CA ARG A 389 9.45 33.09 -4.50
C ARG A 389 9.10 31.95 -5.45
N LYS A 390 8.28 32.21 -6.47
CA LYS A 390 7.92 31.20 -7.48
C LYS A 390 9.11 30.78 -8.33
N ALA A 391 10.03 31.70 -8.64
CA ALA A 391 11.27 31.35 -9.34
C ALA A 391 12.15 30.42 -8.50
N PHE A 392 12.34 30.73 -7.21
CA PHE A 392 13.07 29.87 -6.27
C PHE A 392 12.48 28.45 -6.18
N LEU A 393 11.15 28.32 -6.07
CA LEU A 393 10.49 27.00 -6.04
C LEU A 393 10.72 26.21 -7.34
N LEU A 394 10.76 26.87 -8.49
CA LEU A 394 11.13 26.21 -9.74
C LEU A 394 12.60 25.77 -9.77
N ASP A 395 13.50 26.55 -9.18
CA ASP A 395 14.92 26.15 -9.09
C ASP A 395 15.08 24.93 -8.18
N VAL A 396 14.34 24.86 -7.07
CA VAL A 396 14.23 23.66 -6.22
C VAL A 396 13.75 22.46 -7.03
N ALA A 397 12.67 22.62 -7.80
CA ALA A 397 12.13 21.55 -8.63
C ALA A 397 13.14 21.08 -9.71
N ARG A 398 13.86 22.01 -10.36
CA ARG A 398 14.89 21.69 -11.36
C ARG A 398 16.09 20.95 -10.75
N ALA A 399 16.58 21.42 -9.61
CA ALA A 399 17.70 20.78 -8.93
C ALA A 399 17.35 19.36 -8.48
N ALA A 400 16.16 19.18 -7.88
CA ALA A 400 15.63 17.88 -7.52
C ALA A 400 15.47 16.95 -8.72
N ALA A 401 14.84 17.44 -9.80
CA ALA A 401 14.67 16.69 -11.04
C ALA A 401 16.02 16.25 -11.63
N GLY A 402 16.99 17.15 -11.71
CA GLY A 402 18.34 16.82 -12.17
C GLY A 402 18.99 15.73 -11.31
N ARG A 403 18.87 15.83 -9.98
CA ARG A 403 19.40 14.81 -9.06
C ARG A 403 18.78 13.44 -9.30
N LEU A 404 17.46 13.38 -9.51
CA LEU A 404 16.71 12.14 -9.75
C LEU A 404 17.03 11.54 -11.13
N LEU A 405 17.09 12.36 -12.18
CA LEU A 405 17.46 11.91 -13.53
C LEU A 405 18.90 11.38 -13.57
N THR A 406 19.84 12.05 -12.89
CA THR A 406 21.21 11.55 -12.74
C THR A 406 21.25 10.24 -11.97
N ALA A 407 20.45 10.09 -10.90
CA ALA A 407 20.36 8.81 -10.18
C ALA A 407 19.73 7.70 -11.02
N ALA A 408 18.77 8.03 -11.89
CA ALA A 408 18.15 7.09 -12.82
C ALA A 408 19.14 6.60 -13.89
N GLY A 409 20.09 7.44 -14.29
CA GLY A 409 21.17 7.06 -15.21
C GLY A 409 22.35 6.34 -14.55
N ASP A 410 22.38 6.22 -13.22
CA ASP A 410 23.49 5.64 -12.45
C ASP A 410 23.10 4.24 -11.95
N ALA A 411 23.76 3.20 -12.46
CA ALA A 411 23.52 1.81 -12.09
C ALA A 411 23.59 1.55 -10.57
N GLN A 412 24.49 2.24 -9.87
CA GLN A 412 24.69 2.06 -8.43
C GLN A 412 23.58 2.69 -7.60
N ARG A 413 22.90 3.71 -8.13
CA ARG A 413 21.85 4.48 -7.42
C ARG A 413 20.43 4.11 -7.85
N ARG A 414 20.26 3.54 -9.05
CA ARG A 414 18.99 3.05 -9.56
C ARG A 414 18.21 2.16 -8.58
N PRO A 415 18.80 1.15 -7.91
CA PRO A 415 18.05 0.30 -6.97
C PRO A 415 17.41 1.10 -5.83
N ALA A 416 18.15 2.06 -5.26
CA ALA A 416 17.64 2.92 -4.20
C ALA A 416 16.53 3.84 -4.72
N LEU A 417 16.71 4.43 -5.91
CA LEU A 417 15.68 5.27 -6.55
C LEU A 417 14.39 4.48 -6.81
N LEU A 418 14.48 3.27 -7.37
CA LEU A 418 13.30 2.42 -7.65
C LEU A 418 12.56 2.05 -6.36
N ARG A 419 13.28 1.82 -5.27
CA ARG A 419 12.69 1.60 -3.94
C ARG A 419 11.96 2.84 -3.43
N GLY A 420 12.62 4.00 -3.48
CA GLY A 420 11.98 5.27 -3.10
C GLY A 420 10.75 5.57 -3.95
N LEU A 421 10.80 5.31 -5.26
CA LEU A 421 9.67 5.44 -6.17
C LEU A 421 8.53 4.49 -5.79
N TYR A 422 8.83 3.22 -5.50
CA TYR A 422 7.84 2.27 -5.02
C TYR A 422 7.18 2.77 -3.72
N GLU A 423 7.95 3.29 -2.77
CA GLU A 423 7.43 3.81 -1.51
C GLU A 423 6.47 5.00 -1.72
N VAL A 424 6.81 5.98 -2.57
CA VAL A 424 5.93 7.14 -2.82
C VAL A 424 4.67 6.78 -3.61
N LEU A 425 4.76 5.85 -4.58
CA LEU A 425 3.60 5.36 -5.34
C LEU A 425 2.69 4.50 -4.47
N HIS A 426 3.27 3.62 -3.63
CA HIS A 426 2.51 2.72 -2.77
C HIS A 426 1.83 3.46 -1.60
N SER A 427 2.49 4.48 -1.05
CA SER A 427 1.92 5.34 -0.01
C SER A 427 0.90 6.36 -0.52
N GLY A 428 0.76 6.48 -1.85
CA GLY A 428 -0.15 7.44 -2.50
C GLY A 428 0.31 8.89 -2.42
N GLN A 429 1.60 9.14 -2.12
CA GLN A 429 2.22 10.47 -2.19
C GLN A 429 2.51 10.92 -3.63
N MET A 430 2.56 9.95 -4.54
CA MET A 430 2.64 10.19 -5.97
C MET A 430 1.50 9.43 -6.68
N THR A 431 0.79 10.12 -7.55
CA THR A 431 -0.32 9.55 -8.32
C THR A 431 -0.09 9.67 -9.81
N VAL A 432 -0.67 8.75 -10.57
CA VAL A 432 -0.49 8.63 -12.01
C VAL A 432 -1.84 8.38 -12.68
N TRP A 433 -2.07 9.11 -13.78
CA TRP A 433 -3.20 8.94 -14.67
C TRP A 433 -2.67 8.79 -16.09
N SER A 434 -3.25 7.89 -16.86
CA SER A 434 -2.98 7.70 -18.28
C SER A 434 -4.19 8.13 -19.13
N ALA A 435 -3.90 8.73 -20.27
CA ALA A 435 -4.87 9.00 -21.32
C ALA A 435 -5.21 7.73 -22.14
N HIS A 436 -4.45 6.66 -21.96
CA HIS A 436 -4.67 5.36 -22.61
C HIS A 436 -5.57 4.49 -21.71
N ALA A 437 -6.68 4.02 -22.27
CA ALA A 437 -7.77 3.43 -21.47
C ALA A 437 -7.38 2.10 -20.81
N ASP A 438 -6.57 1.29 -21.49
CA ASP A 438 -6.00 0.04 -21.00
C ASP A 438 -5.03 0.27 -19.83
N GLU A 439 -4.12 1.22 -19.98
CA GLU A 439 -3.22 1.63 -18.88
C GLU A 439 -4.02 2.19 -17.70
N GLN A 440 -5.01 3.06 -17.97
CA GLN A 440 -5.80 3.69 -16.91
C GLN A 440 -6.69 2.70 -16.15
N GLN A 441 -7.20 1.66 -16.81
CA GLN A 441 -7.97 0.61 -16.16
C GLN A 441 -7.12 -0.12 -15.10
N GLU A 442 -5.87 -0.43 -15.43
CA GLU A 442 -4.93 -1.03 -14.49
C GLU A 442 -4.57 -0.05 -13.35
N LEU A 443 -4.34 1.23 -13.66
CA LEU A 443 -4.05 2.25 -12.63
C LEU A 443 -5.23 2.44 -11.66
N ASN A 444 -6.47 2.42 -12.13
CA ASN A 444 -7.69 2.59 -11.31
C ASN A 444 -7.83 1.54 -10.21
N ALA A 445 -7.32 0.33 -10.44
CA ALA A 445 -7.40 -0.76 -9.47
C ALA A 445 -6.39 -0.62 -8.32
N ARG A 446 -5.52 0.41 -8.35
CA ARG A 446 -4.35 0.52 -7.45
C ARG A 446 -4.26 1.90 -6.82
N PRO A 447 -3.63 2.02 -5.62
CA PRO A 447 -3.47 3.30 -4.94
C PRO A 447 -2.79 4.38 -5.78
N VAL A 448 -1.86 3.99 -6.65
CA VAL A 448 -1.16 4.90 -7.58
C VAL A 448 -2.09 5.64 -8.53
N GLY A 449 -3.25 5.07 -8.89
CA GLY A 449 -4.24 5.75 -9.72
C GLY A 449 -5.00 6.87 -9.01
N GLY A 450 -4.88 6.98 -7.68
CA GLY A 450 -5.55 8.00 -6.86
C GLY A 450 -7.08 8.00 -7.00
N SER A 451 -7.66 6.86 -7.38
CA SER A 451 -9.11 6.75 -7.59
C SER A 451 -9.82 6.53 -6.26
N VAL A 452 -10.80 7.40 -5.95
CA VAL A 452 -11.88 7.06 -5.01
C VAL A 452 -12.56 5.78 -5.53
N PRO A 453 -12.54 4.64 -4.80
CA PRO A 453 -13.12 3.39 -5.28
C PRO A 453 -14.63 3.52 -5.50
N GLN A 454 -15.21 2.60 -6.25
CA GLN A 454 -16.66 2.44 -6.39
C GLN A 454 -17.06 1.08 -5.80
N GLY A 455 -18.29 0.98 -5.32
CA GLY A 455 -18.89 -0.27 -4.88
C GLY A 455 -19.39 -0.25 -3.42
N PRO A 456 -19.94 -1.38 -2.94
CA PRO A 456 -20.67 -1.45 -1.67
C PRO A 456 -19.76 -1.60 -0.44
N GLY A 457 -18.43 -1.57 -0.61
CA GLY A 457 -17.51 -1.71 0.51
C GLY A 457 -17.62 -0.52 1.47
N ALA A 458 -17.53 -0.80 2.79
CA ALA A 458 -17.48 0.25 3.79
C ALA A 458 -16.37 1.27 3.46
N TYR A 459 -16.67 2.55 3.58
CA TYR A 459 -15.79 3.64 3.15
C TYR A 459 -15.83 4.81 4.14
N ALA A 460 -14.66 5.34 4.46
CA ALA A 460 -14.54 6.51 5.33
C ALA A 460 -13.49 7.45 4.77
N GLY A 461 -13.93 8.55 4.16
CA GLY A 461 -13.03 9.56 3.61
C GLY A 461 -13.23 10.95 4.19
N LEU A 462 -12.21 11.46 4.88
CA LEU A 462 -12.16 12.86 5.31
C LEU A 462 -11.30 13.66 4.33
N VAL A 463 -11.89 14.65 3.69
CA VAL A 463 -11.23 15.49 2.68
C VAL A 463 -11.35 16.96 3.08
N ILE A 464 -10.22 17.66 3.06
CA ILE A 464 -10.13 19.08 3.40
C ILE A 464 -9.83 19.88 2.13
N ASN A 465 -10.63 20.88 1.83
CA ASN A 465 -10.30 21.90 0.84
C ASN A 465 -10.14 23.25 1.55
N ASN A 466 -9.02 23.92 1.33
CA ASN A 466 -8.78 25.27 1.83
C ASN A 466 -9.75 26.25 1.18
N ALA A 467 -10.61 26.86 1.99
CA ALA A 467 -11.61 27.85 1.55
C ALA A 467 -11.15 29.29 1.81
N ALA A 468 -10.02 29.46 2.51
CA ALA A 468 -9.51 30.74 2.99
C ALA A 468 -8.48 31.38 2.05
N GLY A 469 -7.84 30.60 1.17
CA GLY A 469 -6.71 31.03 0.35
C GLY A 469 -5.44 31.32 1.16
N THR A 470 -5.29 30.68 2.33
CA THR A 470 -4.15 30.86 3.24
C THR A 470 -3.16 29.69 3.14
N LYS A 471 -1.95 29.83 3.70
CA LYS A 471 -0.98 28.70 3.79
C LYS A 471 -1.03 27.99 5.15
N LEU A 472 -2.16 28.11 5.85
CA LEU A 472 -2.28 27.66 7.24
C LEU A 472 -2.44 26.15 7.37
N ASP A 473 -2.69 25.42 6.28
CA ASP A 473 -2.89 23.97 6.32
C ASP A 473 -1.60 23.21 6.62
N TYR A 474 -0.45 23.87 6.43
CA TYR A 474 0.84 23.42 6.95
C TYR A 474 0.81 23.16 8.46
N TYR A 475 -0.02 23.89 9.20
CA TYR A 475 -0.17 23.83 10.65
C TYR A 475 -1.46 23.13 11.09
N LEU A 476 -2.18 22.47 10.18
CA LEU A 476 -3.45 21.82 10.47
C LEU A 476 -3.24 20.37 10.89
N ASP A 477 -3.45 20.06 12.17
CA ASP A 477 -3.56 18.67 12.60
C ASP A 477 -4.97 18.15 12.29
N ARG A 478 -5.05 16.89 11.88
CA ARG A 478 -6.29 16.23 11.52
C ARG A 478 -6.35 14.84 12.13
N SER A 479 -7.48 14.50 12.73
CA SER A 479 -7.79 13.12 13.09
C SER A 479 -9.18 12.70 12.64
N LEU A 480 -9.33 11.41 12.39
CA LEU A 480 -10.58 10.76 12.03
C LEU A 480 -10.75 9.49 12.87
N GLU A 481 -11.86 9.39 13.57
CA GLU A 481 -12.28 8.18 14.25
C GLU A 481 -13.56 7.67 13.59
N TRP A 482 -13.53 6.44 13.08
CA TRP A 482 -14.69 5.73 12.56
C TRP A 482 -15.06 4.63 13.53
N SER A 483 -16.27 4.74 14.11
CA SER A 483 -16.76 3.86 15.17
C SER A 483 -18.04 3.15 14.74
N PRO A 484 -17.98 1.85 14.46
CA PRO A 484 -19.16 1.09 14.12
C PRO A 484 -20.00 0.79 15.37
N GLY A 485 -21.27 1.14 15.31
CA GLY A 485 -22.28 0.87 16.34
C GLY A 485 -23.05 -0.42 16.09
N ARG A 486 -24.33 -0.43 16.50
CA ARG A 486 -25.24 -1.57 16.39
C ARG A 486 -25.69 -1.77 14.94
N CYS A 487 -26.04 -3.01 14.60
CA CYS A 487 -26.76 -3.29 13.36
C CYS A 487 -28.25 -3.41 13.69
N THR A 488 -29.07 -2.65 12.98
CA THR A 488 -30.54 -2.58 13.08
C THR A 488 -31.17 -3.17 11.83
N ALA A 489 -32.50 -3.19 11.75
CA ALA A 489 -33.21 -3.59 10.52
C ALA A 489 -32.93 -2.64 9.34
N ASP A 490 -32.65 -1.36 9.63
CA ASP A 490 -32.47 -0.30 8.62
C ASP A 490 -31.01 -0.16 8.16
N GLY A 491 -30.06 -0.76 8.88
CA GLY A 491 -28.64 -0.70 8.53
C GLY A 491 -27.72 -0.78 9.75
N ARG A 492 -26.49 -0.32 9.60
CA ARG A 492 -25.49 -0.24 10.65
C ARG A 492 -25.34 1.21 11.11
N GLU A 493 -25.55 1.45 12.40
CA GLU A 493 -25.22 2.73 13.02
C GLU A 493 -23.69 2.93 12.95
N VAL A 494 -23.24 4.11 12.52
CA VAL A 494 -21.83 4.49 12.50
C VAL A 494 -21.68 5.89 13.06
N THR A 495 -20.70 6.07 13.93
CA THR A 495 -20.29 7.39 14.42
C THR A 495 -18.92 7.74 13.87
N VAL A 496 -18.82 8.89 13.23
CA VAL A 496 -17.58 9.46 12.73
C VAL A 496 -17.25 10.71 13.52
N LYS A 497 -16.04 10.78 14.03
CA LYS A 497 -15.52 11.98 14.72
C LYS A 497 -14.27 12.47 13.99
N ALA A 498 -14.35 13.67 13.44
CA ALA A 498 -13.20 14.36 12.85
C ALA A 498 -12.79 15.55 13.74
N VAL A 499 -11.50 15.66 14.05
CA VAL A 499 -10.94 16.78 14.83
C VAL A 499 -9.94 17.52 13.97
N LEU A 500 -10.11 18.85 13.88
CA LEU A 500 -9.26 19.76 13.14
C LEU A 500 -8.65 20.76 14.11
N THR A 501 -7.33 20.82 14.21
CA THR A 501 -6.63 21.73 15.12
C THR A 501 -5.72 22.65 14.32
N ASN A 502 -5.97 23.96 14.41
CA ASN A 502 -5.12 24.97 13.78
C ASN A 502 -3.97 25.33 14.74
N ARG A 503 -2.76 24.84 14.45
CA ARG A 503 -1.55 25.12 15.24
C ARG A 503 -0.70 26.25 14.69
N ALA A 504 -1.26 27.15 13.88
CA ALA A 504 -0.50 28.26 13.36
C ALA A 504 0.08 29.11 14.51
N PRO A 505 1.38 29.45 14.48
CA PRO A 505 1.98 30.29 15.52
C PRO A 505 1.34 31.68 15.58
N VAL A 506 1.38 32.28 16.77
CA VAL A 506 0.76 33.59 17.05
C VAL A 506 1.48 34.72 16.31
N THR A 507 2.80 34.63 16.17
CA THR A 507 3.67 35.62 15.53
C THR A 507 4.68 34.95 14.59
N GLY A 508 5.36 35.74 13.77
CA GLY A 508 6.45 35.26 12.90
C GLY A 508 6.01 34.74 11.53
N LEU A 509 4.71 34.73 11.23
CA LEU A 509 4.21 34.40 9.89
C LEU A 509 3.99 35.64 9.04
N PRO A 510 4.42 35.64 7.75
CA PRO A 510 4.08 36.69 6.81
C PRO A 510 2.57 36.84 6.60
N LEU A 511 2.13 38.04 6.22
CA LEU A 511 0.73 38.30 5.89
C LEU A 511 0.21 37.41 4.77
N TYR A 512 1.04 37.15 3.75
CA TYR A 512 0.72 36.24 2.65
C TYR A 512 0.34 34.81 3.10
N VAL A 513 0.77 34.39 4.29
CA VAL A 513 0.43 33.09 4.88
C VAL A 513 -0.88 33.14 5.67
N THR A 514 -1.17 34.26 6.33
CA THR A 514 -2.18 34.37 7.40
C THR A 514 -3.43 35.16 7.02
N ASP A 515 -3.36 36.03 6.02
CA ASP A 515 -4.48 36.85 5.58
C ASP A 515 -5.42 36.03 4.68
N ARG A 516 -6.69 36.06 5.02
CA ARG A 516 -7.76 35.37 4.30
C ARG A 516 -8.14 36.12 3.02
N LEU A 517 -8.19 35.38 1.92
CA LEU A 517 -8.56 35.89 0.59
C LEU A 517 -10.07 35.82 0.33
N ASP A 518 -10.80 34.99 1.09
CA ASP A 518 -12.25 34.86 0.95
C ASP A 518 -13.00 36.12 1.41
N LYS A 519 -14.10 36.44 0.72
CA LYS A 519 -14.91 37.65 0.95
C LYS A 519 -16.41 37.32 1.08
N PRO A 520 -17.13 37.95 2.02
CA PRO A 520 -16.59 38.74 3.13
C PRO A 520 -15.94 37.83 4.19
N ALA A 521 -14.92 38.32 4.90
CA ALA A 521 -14.17 37.50 5.88
C ALA A 521 -14.89 37.31 7.24
N HIS A 522 -16.15 37.75 7.37
CA HIS A 522 -17.03 37.55 8.54
C HIS A 522 -16.39 37.74 9.94
N GLY A 523 -15.50 38.74 10.11
CA GLY A 523 -14.88 39.03 11.41
C GLY A 523 -13.68 38.15 11.78
N ALA A 524 -13.19 37.33 10.84
CA ALA A 524 -12.02 36.49 11.03
C ALA A 524 -10.77 37.29 11.37
N ARG A 525 -9.95 36.74 12.28
CA ARG A 525 -8.67 37.31 12.69
C ARG A 525 -7.54 36.67 11.89
N ARG A 526 -6.38 37.33 11.91
CA ARG A 526 -5.17 36.79 11.27
C ARG A 526 -4.78 35.43 11.85
N GLY A 527 -4.53 34.48 10.96
CA GLY A 527 -4.20 33.10 11.34
C GLY A 527 -5.42 32.23 11.63
N ASP A 528 -6.64 32.77 11.58
CA ASP A 528 -7.85 31.94 11.51
C ASP A 528 -7.94 31.32 10.13
N ASN A 529 -8.39 30.07 10.07
CA ASN A 529 -8.52 29.32 8.84
C ASN A 529 -9.99 28.98 8.56
N ARG A 530 -10.34 28.82 7.27
CA ARG A 530 -11.67 28.38 6.83
C ARG A 530 -11.50 27.22 5.86
N LEU A 531 -12.20 26.13 6.15
CA LEU A 531 -12.05 24.85 5.48
C LEU A 531 -13.41 24.35 5.01
N LEU A 532 -13.46 23.82 3.79
CA LEU A 532 -14.52 22.91 3.39
C LEU A 532 -14.12 21.50 3.81
N VAL A 533 -14.87 20.95 4.76
CA VAL A 533 -14.64 19.64 5.35
C VAL A 533 -15.67 18.68 4.78
N SER A 534 -15.23 17.81 3.87
CA SER A 534 -16.11 16.84 3.21
C SER A 534 -15.88 15.44 3.78
N TYR A 535 -16.97 14.77 4.16
CA TYR A 535 -16.97 13.35 4.52
C TYR A 535 -17.62 12.51 3.43
N PHE A 536 -16.82 11.63 2.81
CA PHE A 536 -17.25 10.61 1.87
C PHE A 536 -17.62 9.35 2.65
N ALA A 537 -18.91 9.04 2.71
CA ALA A 537 -19.43 7.90 3.44
C ALA A 537 -19.55 6.65 2.55
N THR A 538 -19.82 5.49 3.15
CA THR A 538 -20.15 4.26 2.43
C THR A 538 -21.28 4.50 1.41
N ALA A 539 -21.18 3.91 0.22
CA ALA A 539 -22.24 4.00 -0.79
C ALA A 539 -23.58 3.52 -0.19
N GLY A 540 -24.64 4.33 -0.31
CA GLY A 540 -25.95 4.05 0.31
C GLY A 540 -26.08 4.48 1.78
N ALA A 541 -25.07 5.13 2.37
CA ALA A 541 -25.16 5.65 3.73
C ALA A 541 -26.02 6.92 3.82
N GLY A 542 -26.89 6.99 4.83
CA GLY A 542 -27.67 8.19 5.18
C GLY A 542 -27.09 8.91 6.40
N LEU A 543 -27.10 10.24 6.37
CA LEU A 543 -26.78 11.08 7.53
C LEU A 543 -28.02 11.23 8.43
N VAL A 544 -27.90 10.75 9.66
CA VAL A 544 -28.93 10.89 10.70
C VAL A 544 -28.79 12.25 11.38
N GLU A 545 -27.57 12.61 11.78
CA GLU A 545 -27.28 13.86 12.48
C GLU A 545 -25.83 14.27 12.24
N ALA A 546 -25.58 15.58 12.16
CA ALA A 546 -24.24 16.15 12.21
C ALA A 546 -24.15 17.21 13.31
N ARG A 547 -23.02 17.21 14.03
CA ARG A 547 -22.71 18.19 15.07
C ARG A 547 -21.33 18.79 14.89
N LEU A 548 -21.22 20.10 15.02
CA LEU A 548 -19.96 20.84 15.12
C LEU A 548 -19.83 21.40 16.54
N ASP A 549 -18.78 20.98 17.25
CA ASP A 549 -18.54 21.32 18.67
C ASP A 549 -19.77 21.06 19.57
N GLY A 550 -20.47 19.95 19.30
CA GLY A 550 -21.65 19.52 20.05
C GLY A 550 -22.98 20.18 19.66
N LYS A 551 -22.95 21.19 18.78
CA LYS A 551 -24.15 21.87 18.26
C LYS A 551 -24.56 21.29 16.91
N ALA A 552 -25.86 21.22 16.63
CA ALA A 552 -26.37 20.78 15.34
C ALA A 552 -25.73 21.59 14.20
N ALA A 553 -25.27 20.90 13.15
CA ALA A 553 -24.60 21.48 12.01
C ALA A 553 -25.30 21.06 10.71
N LEU A 554 -25.49 22.03 9.81
CA LEU A 554 -25.98 21.76 8.47
C LEU A 554 -24.82 21.40 7.55
N SER A 555 -25.09 20.52 6.58
CA SER A 555 -24.14 20.14 5.54
C SER A 555 -24.74 20.40 4.17
N ALA A 556 -23.88 20.77 3.22
CA ALA A 556 -24.18 20.58 1.81
C ALA A 556 -24.04 19.09 1.50
N GLN A 557 -25.05 18.51 0.86
CA GLN A 557 -25.05 17.10 0.48
C GLN A 557 -24.81 16.97 -1.01
N GLY A 558 -24.08 15.93 -1.39
CA GLY A 558 -23.92 15.55 -2.79
C GLY A 558 -23.51 14.10 -2.93
N THR A 559 -23.12 13.72 -4.13
CA THR A 559 -22.64 12.38 -4.42
C THR A 559 -21.45 12.49 -5.36
N GLU A 560 -20.41 11.73 -5.08
CA GLU A 560 -19.28 11.56 -6.00
C GLU A 560 -18.92 10.08 -6.03
N ARG A 561 -18.82 9.51 -7.23
CA ARG A 561 -18.43 8.11 -7.44
C ARG A 561 -19.37 7.14 -6.71
N GLY A 562 -20.65 7.49 -6.57
CA GLY A 562 -21.64 6.72 -5.81
C GLY A 562 -21.51 6.80 -4.28
N HIS A 563 -20.57 7.57 -3.75
CA HIS A 563 -20.47 7.85 -2.32
C HIS A 563 -21.28 9.10 -1.97
N PRO A 564 -22.19 9.05 -0.98
CA PRO A 564 -22.78 10.26 -0.44
C PRO A 564 -21.70 11.10 0.27
N VAL A 565 -21.69 12.40 -0.02
CA VAL A 565 -20.70 13.34 0.49
C VAL A 565 -21.39 14.43 1.31
N TYR A 566 -20.92 14.63 2.54
CA TYR A 566 -21.42 15.66 3.45
C TYR A 566 -20.34 16.71 3.66
N THR A 567 -20.57 17.94 3.18
CA THR A 567 -19.58 19.03 3.22
C THR A 567 -20.01 20.11 4.20
N PHE A 568 -19.08 20.49 5.08
CA PHE A 568 -19.25 21.49 6.13
C PHE A 568 -18.29 22.65 5.90
N ASP A 569 -18.78 23.88 6.01
CA ASP A 569 -17.94 25.07 6.03
C ASP A 569 -17.53 25.36 7.47
N VAL A 570 -16.24 25.18 7.77
CA VAL A 570 -15.72 25.19 9.14
C VAL A 570 -14.64 26.25 9.29
N GLU A 571 -14.89 27.22 10.16
CA GLU A 571 -13.87 28.15 10.64
C GLU A 571 -13.12 27.55 11.83
N VAL A 572 -11.79 27.47 11.71
CA VAL A 572 -10.88 26.97 12.74
C VAL A 572 -9.96 28.11 13.17
N PRO A 573 -10.34 28.87 14.23
CA PRO A 573 -9.52 29.94 14.76
C PRO A 573 -8.14 29.45 15.17
N ARG A 574 -7.14 30.34 15.10
CA ARG A 574 -5.77 30.02 15.48
C ARG A 574 -5.69 29.48 16.90
N GLY A 575 -4.96 28.38 17.09
CA GLY A 575 -4.72 27.76 18.40
C GLY A 575 -5.91 26.98 18.95
N THR A 576 -6.98 26.81 18.17
CA THR A 576 -8.20 26.11 18.60
C THR A 576 -8.37 24.79 17.86
N SER A 577 -9.30 23.97 18.36
CA SER A 577 -9.75 22.75 17.68
C SER A 577 -11.25 22.82 17.41
N ARG A 578 -11.67 22.26 16.27
CA ARG A 578 -13.07 22.01 15.93
C ARG A 578 -13.31 20.51 15.85
N THR A 579 -14.43 20.05 16.40
CA THR A 579 -14.83 18.64 16.38
C THR A 579 -16.12 18.49 15.60
N LEU A 580 -16.04 17.82 14.44
CA LEU A 580 -17.19 17.41 13.65
C LEU A 580 -17.56 15.97 14.03
N THR A 581 -18.80 15.75 14.43
CA THR A 581 -19.34 14.41 14.73
C THR A 581 -20.51 14.13 13.81
N LEU A 582 -20.45 12.99 13.10
CA LEU A 582 -21.51 12.52 12.21
C LEU A 582 -22.07 11.21 12.75
N HIS A 583 -23.39 11.13 12.80
CA HIS A 583 -24.13 9.90 13.05
C HIS A 583 -24.75 9.46 11.73
N LEU A 584 -24.37 8.28 11.27
CA LEU A 584 -24.71 7.72 9.97
C LEU A 584 -25.45 6.39 10.15
N LEU A 585 -26.31 6.08 9.20
CA LEU A 585 -26.83 4.75 8.98
C LEU A 585 -26.22 4.23 7.67
N GLU A 586 -25.30 3.28 7.77
CA GLU A 586 -24.60 2.69 6.62
C GLU A 586 -25.17 1.31 6.27
N PRO A 587 -25.00 0.81 5.04
CA PRO A 587 -25.29 -0.58 4.75
C PRO A 587 -24.54 -1.54 5.68
N PRO A 588 -25.17 -2.66 6.10
CA PRO A 588 -24.58 -3.57 7.05
C PRO A 588 -23.30 -4.23 6.49
N SER A 589 -22.20 -4.10 7.24
CA SER A 589 -20.90 -4.69 6.89
C SER A 589 -20.09 -4.99 8.15
N ASP A 590 -19.44 -6.15 8.18
CA ASP A 590 -18.45 -6.53 9.21
C ASP A 590 -17.01 -6.19 8.83
N ARG A 591 -16.80 -5.67 7.61
CA ARG A 591 -15.47 -5.26 7.14
C ARG A 591 -15.15 -3.87 7.66
N ALA A 592 -13.90 -3.68 8.07
CA ALA A 592 -13.35 -2.36 8.31
C ALA A 592 -13.45 -1.50 7.03
N PRO A 593 -13.70 -0.19 7.15
CA PRO A 593 -13.81 0.66 5.99
C PRO A 593 -12.48 0.79 5.26
N THR A 594 -12.55 0.93 3.95
CA THR A 594 -11.45 1.52 3.19
C THR A 594 -11.37 3.00 3.57
N VAL A 595 -10.21 3.43 4.04
CA VAL A 595 -10.00 4.80 4.49
C VAL A 595 -9.32 5.61 3.40
N LEU A 596 -9.93 6.74 2.99
CA LEU A 596 -9.26 7.73 2.14
C LEU A 596 -8.27 8.53 2.98
N ARG A 597 -7.02 8.56 2.53
CA ARG A 597 -5.93 9.30 3.18
C ARG A 597 -5.48 10.45 2.28
N GLN A 598 -6.04 11.62 2.48
CA GLN A 598 -5.59 12.84 1.81
C GLN A 598 -4.20 13.25 2.31
N GLN A 599 -3.23 13.28 1.40
CA GLN A 599 -1.84 13.64 1.69
C GLN A 599 -1.72 15.15 1.88
N LEU A 600 -1.41 15.60 3.10
CA LEU A 600 -1.03 16.97 3.40
C LEU A 600 0.29 16.95 4.18
N THR A 601 0.88 18.12 4.43
CA THR A 601 2.12 18.27 5.21
C THR A 601 2.06 17.52 6.54
N ARG A 602 0.88 17.55 7.18
CA ARG A 602 0.60 16.81 8.41
C ARG A 602 -0.29 15.60 8.11
N PRO A 603 0.14 14.38 8.48
CA PRO A 603 -0.60 13.16 8.17
C PRO A 603 -1.93 13.11 8.92
N LEU A 604 -2.94 12.49 8.29
CA LEU A 604 -4.21 12.20 8.93
C LEU A 604 -4.05 11.04 9.93
N HIS A 605 -4.32 11.30 11.20
CA HIS A 605 -4.37 10.25 12.23
C HIS A 605 -5.74 9.56 12.19
N VAL A 606 -5.76 8.25 11.87
CA VAL A 606 -7.01 7.51 11.72
C VAL A 606 -7.12 6.41 12.75
N THR A 607 -8.26 6.35 13.43
CA THR A 607 -8.64 5.25 14.32
C THR A 607 -9.90 4.58 13.78
N VAL A 608 -9.82 3.29 13.49
CA VAL A 608 -10.98 2.46 13.13
C VAL A 608 -11.28 1.55 14.31
N ARG A 609 -12.42 1.75 14.97
CA ARG A 609 -12.83 0.91 16.10
C ARG A 609 -13.43 -0.41 15.62
N GLN A 610 -13.34 -1.43 16.47
CA GLN A 610 -14.08 -2.67 16.29
C GLN A 610 -15.43 -2.54 17.00
N GLY A 611 -16.49 -3.03 16.35
CA GLY A 611 -17.84 -3.02 16.87
C GLY A 611 -18.48 -4.40 16.83
N PRO A 612 -19.73 -4.53 17.29
CA PRO A 612 -20.47 -5.80 17.23
C PRO A 612 -20.58 -6.27 15.78
N ARG A 613 -20.55 -7.59 15.54
CA ARG A 613 -20.81 -8.11 14.20
C ARG A 613 -22.29 -7.90 13.85
N CYS A 614 -22.56 -7.57 12.60
CA CYS A 614 -23.91 -7.69 12.07
C CYS A 614 -24.24 -9.19 12.00
N ALA A 615 -25.36 -9.60 12.58
CA ALA A 615 -25.85 -10.95 12.36
C ALA A 615 -26.05 -11.13 10.84
N ALA A 616 -25.57 -12.26 10.29
CA ALA A 616 -25.91 -12.59 8.92
C ALA A 616 -27.44 -12.65 8.83
N ALA A 617 -28.05 -11.76 8.04
CA ALA A 617 -29.43 -11.95 7.64
C ALA A 617 -29.51 -13.37 7.04
N GLY A 618 -30.41 -14.19 7.60
CA GLY A 618 -30.38 -15.65 7.50
C GLY A 618 -30.07 -16.20 6.12
N SER A 619 -29.15 -17.17 6.10
CA SER A 619 -29.03 -18.18 5.04
C SER A 619 -30.29 -19.03 4.93
#